data_AF-A0A7S0B6P2-F1
#
_entry.id   AF-A0A7S0B6P2-F1
#
_cell.length_a   1.000
_cell.length_b   1.000
_cell.length_c   1.000
_cell.angle_alpha   90.00
_cell.angle_beta   90.00
_cell.angle_gamma   90.00
#
_symmetry.space_group_name_H-M   'P 1'
#
loop_
_entity.id
_entity.type
_entity.pdbx_description
1 polymer ?
#
loop_
_entity_poly.entity_id
_entity_poly.type
_entity_poly.pdbx_seq_one_letter_code
_entity_poly.pdbx_strand_id
1 'polypeptide(L)'
;SLPVLEGTGVPAPAGMRGLPESLEICSYAVAIAKGDRRVCPATGRGDVAAWFKRCREVGVQLHRPRIVKMPVPDFADPRDVACFAYHVKVPEGFDYEAVEAATPELLRQMDAILLDLEPMLRGTTEEGIPCLNAWGFGMDDVSILCYMRNLTCVKGLSWPARVRAYVERTCAEAGMSVYSQYAC
;
A
#
# COMPACT_ATOMS: atom_id res chain seq x y z
N SER A 1 8.09 12.84 -4.11
CA SER A 1 9.48 12.35 -4.34
C SER A 1 9.55 10.85 -4.08
N LEU A 2 10.42 10.10 -4.76
CA LEU A 2 10.65 8.69 -4.43
C LEU A 2 11.48 8.58 -3.13
N PRO A 3 11.28 7.53 -2.31
CA PRO A 3 12.09 7.33 -1.11
C PRO A 3 13.55 7.09 -1.50
N VAL A 4 14.48 7.78 -0.84
CA VAL A 4 15.92 7.48 -0.89
C VAL A 4 16.42 7.46 0.55
N LEU A 5 16.98 6.34 0.98
CA LEU A 5 17.59 6.24 2.30
C LEU A 5 19.04 6.75 2.21
N GLU A 6 19.35 7.78 2.98
CA GLU A 6 20.69 8.36 3.10
C GLU A 6 21.18 8.22 4.55
N GLY A 7 22.49 8.04 4.73
CA GLY A 7 23.08 7.97 6.06
C GLY A 7 24.37 7.15 6.12
N THR A 8 25.07 7.26 7.25
CA THR A 8 26.30 6.50 7.49
C THR A 8 26.00 5.00 7.52
N GLY A 9 26.70 4.23 6.68
CA GLY A 9 26.55 2.78 6.61
C GLY A 9 25.40 2.29 5.72
N VAL A 10 24.65 3.19 5.07
CA VAL A 10 23.64 2.83 4.06
C VAL A 10 24.35 2.53 2.74
N PRO A 11 24.10 1.36 2.11
CA PRO A 11 24.66 1.06 0.80
C PRO A 11 24.06 2.00 -0.25
N ALA A 12 24.91 2.63 -1.05
CA ALA A 12 24.48 3.47 -2.18
C ALA A 12 25.09 2.92 -3.48
N PRO A 13 24.28 2.67 -4.53
CA PRO A 13 24.80 2.34 -5.85
C PRO A 13 25.77 3.44 -6.35
N ALA A 14 26.74 3.05 -7.17
CA ALA A 14 27.71 4.00 -7.71
C ALA A 14 27.01 5.16 -8.44
N GLY A 15 27.30 6.40 -8.02
CA GLY A 15 26.70 7.61 -8.60
C GLY A 15 25.34 8.02 -8.02
N MET A 16 24.81 7.29 -7.02
CA MET A 16 23.58 7.65 -6.31
C MET A 16 23.87 8.22 -4.92
N ARG A 17 22.99 9.08 -4.41
CA ARG A 17 23.12 9.69 -3.07
C ARG A 17 22.75 8.73 -1.92
N GLY A 18 22.00 7.67 -2.21
CA GLY A 18 21.52 6.73 -1.22
C GLY A 18 20.87 5.50 -1.86
N LEU A 19 20.28 4.64 -1.03
CA LEU A 19 19.56 3.45 -1.47
C LEU A 19 18.16 3.85 -1.96
N PRO A 20 17.80 3.67 -3.24
CA PRO A 20 16.55 4.21 -3.79
C PRO A 20 15.37 3.23 -3.80
N GLU A 21 15.62 1.91 -3.78
CA GLU A 21 14.56 0.92 -3.97
C GLU A 21 13.83 0.61 -2.66
N SER A 22 12.52 0.83 -2.63
CA SER A 22 11.74 0.80 -1.38
C SER A 22 11.79 -0.55 -0.66
N LEU A 23 11.81 -1.67 -1.40
CA LEU A 23 11.92 -3.00 -0.79
C LEU A 23 13.33 -3.30 -0.30
N GLU A 24 14.37 -2.76 -0.95
CA GLU A 24 15.74 -2.85 -0.47
C GLU A 24 15.94 -2.00 0.78
N ILE A 25 15.34 -0.80 0.83
CA ILE A 25 15.29 0.04 2.04
C ILE A 25 14.64 -0.72 3.19
N CYS A 26 13.48 -1.36 2.97
CA CYS A 26 12.81 -2.16 3.99
C CYS A 26 13.72 -3.31 4.46
N SER A 27 14.31 -4.05 3.52
CA SER A 27 15.17 -5.19 3.83
C SER A 27 16.42 -4.77 4.61
N TYR A 28 17.03 -3.65 4.23
CA TYR A 28 18.16 -3.05 4.93
C TYR A 28 17.77 -2.61 6.36
N ALA A 29 16.66 -1.89 6.52
CA ALA A 29 16.16 -1.45 7.81
C ALA A 29 15.91 -2.64 8.76
N VAL A 30 15.35 -3.73 8.24
CA VAL A 30 15.12 -4.98 8.99
C VAL A 30 16.44 -5.65 9.36
N ALA A 31 17.43 -5.66 8.46
CA ALA A 31 18.75 -6.26 8.72
C ALA A 31 19.52 -5.53 9.83
N ILE A 32 19.42 -4.20 9.90
CA ILE A 32 20.09 -3.38 10.92
C ILE A 32 19.27 -3.22 12.21
N ALA A 33 17.99 -3.61 12.20
CA ALA A 33 17.14 -3.55 13.38
C ALA A 33 17.71 -4.44 14.50
N LYS A 34 17.74 -3.86 15.71
CA LYS A 34 18.17 -4.52 16.95
C LYS A 34 16.94 -4.95 17.77
N GLY A 35 17.08 -6.06 18.49
CA GLY A 35 16.02 -6.62 19.33
C GLY A 35 14.84 -7.15 18.51
N ASP A 36 13.65 -7.10 19.10
CA ASP A 36 12.43 -7.71 18.56
C ASP A 36 11.77 -6.91 17.43
N ARG A 37 12.43 -5.86 16.92
CA ARG A 37 11.93 -5.01 15.82
C ARG A 37 12.20 -5.60 14.43
N ARG A 38 12.54 -6.88 14.35
CA ARG A 38 12.78 -7.58 13.08
C ARG A 38 11.47 -8.19 12.60
N VAL A 39 11.10 -7.90 11.36
CA VAL A 39 10.01 -8.61 10.68
C VAL A 39 10.57 -9.84 9.96
N CYS A 40 9.75 -10.86 9.79
CA CYS A 40 10.16 -12.06 9.07
C CYS A 40 10.33 -11.78 7.56
N PRO A 41 11.26 -12.48 6.87
CA PRO A 41 11.36 -12.44 5.41
C PRO A 41 10.04 -12.83 4.71
N ALA A 42 9.94 -12.51 3.43
CA ALA A 42 8.77 -12.85 2.63
C ALA A 42 8.64 -14.37 2.52
N THR A 43 7.42 -14.90 2.67
CA THR A 43 7.23 -16.36 2.72
C THR A 43 7.04 -16.98 1.33
N GLY A 44 6.84 -16.15 0.30
CA GLY A 44 6.48 -16.62 -1.04
C GLY A 44 5.06 -17.20 -1.12
N ARG A 45 4.14 -16.74 -0.26
CA ARG A 45 2.74 -17.19 -0.25
C ARG A 45 2.04 -16.88 -1.58
N GLY A 46 1.84 -17.93 -2.39
CA GLY A 46 1.22 -17.82 -3.71
C GLY A 46 -0.22 -17.31 -3.68
N ASP A 47 -0.96 -17.62 -2.60
CA ASP A 47 -2.31 -17.10 -2.37
C ASP A 47 -2.31 -15.57 -2.16
N VAL A 48 -1.38 -15.05 -1.36
CA VAL A 48 -1.18 -13.58 -1.17
C VAL A 48 -0.79 -12.92 -2.48
N ALA A 49 0.14 -13.51 -3.24
CA ALA A 49 0.54 -12.96 -4.53
C ALA A 49 -0.62 -12.92 -5.54
N ALA A 50 -1.42 -13.98 -5.63
CA ALA A 50 -2.57 -14.06 -6.52
C ALA A 50 -3.68 -13.08 -6.11
N TRP A 51 -3.96 -12.98 -4.81
CA TRP A 51 -4.89 -12.00 -4.27
C TRP A 51 -4.43 -10.57 -4.57
N PHE A 52 -3.15 -10.27 -4.32
CA PHE A 52 -2.61 -8.93 -4.52
C PHE A 52 -2.63 -8.50 -5.98
N LYS A 53 -2.39 -9.44 -6.90
CA LYS A 53 -2.55 -9.19 -8.35
C LYS A 53 -3.97 -8.71 -8.68
N ARG A 54 -5.01 -9.44 -8.25
CA ARG A 54 -6.42 -9.05 -8.48
C ARG A 54 -6.74 -7.70 -7.82
N CYS A 55 -6.27 -7.51 -6.57
CA CYS A 55 -6.44 -6.25 -5.85
C CYS A 55 -5.84 -5.08 -6.62
N ARG A 56 -4.66 -5.25 -7.24
CA ARG A 56 -4.02 -4.20 -8.03
C ARG A 56 -4.78 -3.88 -9.33
N GLU A 57 -5.28 -4.89 -10.02
CA GLU A 57 -6.02 -4.74 -11.29
C GLU A 57 -7.29 -3.88 -11.12
N VAL A 58 -8.04 -4.10 -10.04
CA VAL A 58 -9.26 -3.33 -9.74
C VAL A 58 -8.92 -2.04 -8.99
N GLY A 59 -8.07 -2.12 -7.97
CA GLY A 59 -7.80 -1.03 -7.05
C GLY A 59 -7.17 0.19 -7.72
N VAL A 60 -6.36 -0.04 -8.74
CA VAL A 60 -5.64 1.02 -9.44
C VAL A 60 -6.60 1.96 -10.17
N GLN A 61 -7.71 1.40 -10.65
CA GLN A 61 -8.80 2.15 -11.26
C GLN A 61 -9.51 3.02 -10.22
N LEU A 62 -9.70 2.50 -9.00
CA LEU A 62 -10.38 3.24 -7.94
C LEU A 62 -9.52 4.34 -7.31
N HIS A 63 -8.30 4.06 -6.87
CA HIS A 63 -7.53 5.00 -6.05
C HIS A 63 -6.79 6.08 -6.85
N ARG A 64 -6.28 5.77 -8.05
CA ARG A 64 -5.52 6.75 -8.86
C ARG A 64 -6.29 8.06 -9.16
N PRO A 65 -7.56 8.03 -9.61
CA PRO A 65 -8.30 9.27 -9.87
C PRO A 65 -8.62 10.07 -8.59
N ARG A 66 -8.47 9.46 -7.42
CA ARG A 66 -8.82 10.05 -6.12
C ARG A 66 -7.59 10.57 -5.38
N ILE A 67 -6.48 9.83 -5.39
CA ILE A 67 -5.28 10.16 -4.64
C ILE A 67 -4.67 11.51 -5.08
N VAL A 68 -4.78 11.83 -6.37
CA VAL A 68 -4.31 13.11 -6.94
C VAL A 68 -5.15 14.32 -6.51
N LYS A 69 -6.35 14.09 -5.98
CA LYS A 69 -7.24 15.15 -5.46
C LYS A 69 -7.01 15.42 -3.97
N MET A 70 -6.17 14.62 -3.32
CA MET A 70 -5.96 14.70 -1.89
C MET A 70 -5.05 15.87 -1.50
N PRO A 71 -5.30 16.53 -0.35
CA PRO A 71 -4.46 17.60 0.16
C PRO A 71 -3.21 17.03 0.86
N VAL A 72 -2.44 16.20 0.15
CA VAL A 72 -1.16 15.66 0.64
C VAL A 72 0.00 16.43 0.01
N PRO A 73 1.16 16.56 0.70
CA PRO A 73 2.31 17.30 0.19
C PRO A 73 2.75 16.87 -1.21
N ASP A 74 2.66 15.57 -1.51
CA ASP A 74 3.05 14.99 -2.81
C ASP A 74 2.20 15.48 -3.99
N PHE A 75 1.01 16.04 -3.75
CA PHE A 75 0.11 16.58 -4.78
C PHE A 75 -0.27 18.05 -4.51
N ALA A 76 0.49 18.74 -3.66
CA ALA A 76 0.26 20.14 -3.34
C ALA A 76 0.55 21.07 -4.54
N ASP A 77 1.48 20.68 -5.41
CA ASP A 77 1.79 21.41 -6.64
C ASP A 77 0.99 20.82 -7.83
N PRO A 78 0.23 21.62 -8.58
CA PRO A 78 -0.45 21.17 -9.80
C PRO A 78 0.49 20.53 -10.84
N ARG A 79 1.79 20.86 -10.83
CA ARG A 79 2.81 20.24 -11.69
C ARG A 79 3.09 18.80 -11.28
N ASP A 80 3.04 18.47 -10.00
CA ASP A 80 3.21 17.10 -9.50
C ASP A 80 2.00 16.23 -9.87
N VAL A 81 0.79 16.80 -9.82
CA VAL A 81 -0.43 16.16 -10.31
C VAL A 81 -0.34 15.91 -11.83
N ALA A 82 0.10 16.91 -12.61
CA ALA A 82 0.26 16.77 -14.06
C ALA A 82 1.35 15.74 -14.42
N CYS A 83 2.46 15.72 -13.69
CA CYS A 83 3.53 14.74 -13.83
C CYS A 83 3.03 13.32 -13.54
N PHE A 84 2.31 13.13 -12.44
CA PHE A 84 1.69 11.85 -12.09
C PHE A 84 0.68 11.41 -13.16
N ALA A 85 -0.22 12.30 -13.59
CA ALA A 85 -1.20 11.99 -14.62
C ALA A 85 -0.54 11.64 -15.97
N TYR A 86 0.54 12.33 -16.35
CA TYR A 86 1.34 12.02 -17.54
C TYR A 86 1.98 10.63 -17.44
N HIS A 87 2.70 10.34 -16.35
CA HIS A 87 3.33 9.03 -16.14
C HIS A 87 2.33 7.89 -15.96
N VAL A 88 1.10 8.14 -15.53
CA VAL A 88 0.01 7.15 -15.50
C VAL A 88 -0.58 6.92 -16.90
N LYS A 89 -0.71 7.98 -17.72
CA LYS A 89 -1.29 7.87 -19.07
C LYS A 89 -0.35 7.24 -20.09
N VAL A 90 0.96 7.51 -20.00
CA VAL A 90 1.96 7.08 -21.00
C VAL A 90 2.12 5.54 -21.11
N PRO A 91 2.10 4.75 -20.02
CA PRO A 91 2.27 3.30 -20.11
C PRO A 91 0.97 2.49 -20.24
N GLU A 92 -0.19 3.01 -19.79
CA GLU A 92 -1.38 2.17 -19.53
C GLU A 92 -2.71 2.65 -20.17
N GLY A 93 -2.74 3.79 -20.88
CA GLY A 93 -3.98 4.24 -21.56
C GLY A 93 -5.16 4.51 -20.61
N PHE A 94 -4.87 4.90 -19.36
CA PHE A 94 -5.87 5.06 -18.30
C PHE A 94 -6.89 6.17 -18.61
N ASP A 95 -8.16 5.78 -18.74
CA ASP A 95 -9.29 6.67 -19.01
C ASP A 95 -10.04 7.00 -17.71
N TYR A 96 -9.89 8.24 -17.25
CA TYR A 96 -10.49 8.73 -16.00
C TYR A 96 -12.02 8.81 -16.07
N GLU A 97 -12.59 9.15 -17.23
CA GLU A 97 -14.04 9.28 -17.39
C GLU A 97 -14.71 7.91 -17.43
N ALA A 98 -14.12 6.97 -18.18
CA ALA A 98 -14.61 5.59 -18.22
C ALA A 98 -14.54 4.92 -16.84
N VAL A 99 -13.47 5.15 -16.09
CA VAL A 99 -13.31 4.64 -14.72
C VAL A 99 -14.33 5.26 -13.76
N GLU A 100 -14.59 6.56 -13.85
CA GLU A 100 -15.61 7.22 -13.01
C GLU A 100 -16.98 6.59 -13.28
N ALA A 101 -17.35 6.41 -14.56
CA ALA A 101 -18.59 5.74 -14.94
C ALA A 101 -18.67 4.27 -14.47
N ALA A 102 -17.54 3.56 -14.44
CA ALA A 102 -17.45 2.17 -13.97
C ALA A 102 -17.35 2.03 -12.45
N THR A 103 -17.25 3.13 -11.69
CA THR A 103 -16.99 3.10 -10.23
C THR A 103 -17.94 2.17 -9.45
N PRO A 104 -19.27 2.16 -9.66
CA PRO A 104 -20.16 1.26 -8.92
C PRO A 104 -19.81 -0.23 -9.06
N GLU A 105 -19.43 -0.64 -10.28
CA GLU A 105 -19.04 -2.02 -10.55
C GLU A 105 -17.65 -2.34 -9.99
N LEU A 106 -16.70 -1.40 -10.12
CA LEU A 106 -15.37 -1.53 -9.54
C LEU A 106 -15.42 -1.64 -8.01
N LEU A 107 -16.29 -0.88 -7.34
CA LEU A 107 -16.53 -0.98 -5.90
C LEU A 107 -17.04 -2.38 -5.52
N ARG A 108 -18.03 -2.91 -6.25
CA ARG A 108 -18.56 -4.26 -6.01
C ARG A 108 -17.49 -5.35 -6.17
N GLN A 109 -16.63 -5.23 -7.18
CA GLN A 109 -15.51 -6.15 -7.37
C GLN A 109 -14.48 -6.04 -6.24
N MET A 110 -14.15 -4.82 -5.83
CA MET A 110 -13.19 -4.59 -4.75
C MET A 110 -13.73 -5.09 -3.40
N ASP A 111 -15.01 -4.92 -3.11
CA ASP A 111 -15.64 -5.42 -1.89
C ASP A 111 -15.49 -6.94 -1.76
N ALA A 112 -15.69 -7.68 -2.86
CA ALA A 112 -15.44 -9.13 -2.89
C ALA A 112 -13.96 -9.48 -2.68
N ILE A 113 -13.04 -8.72 -3.29
CA ILE A 113 -11.59 -8.91 -3.09
C ILE A 113 -11.18 -8.62 -1.65
N LEU A 114 -11.74 -7.58 -1.01
CA LEU A 114 -11.46 -7.26 0.39
C LEU A 114 -12.00 -8.35 1.32
N LEU A 115 -13.16 -8.93 1.02
CA LEU A 115 -13.71 -10.06 1.77
C LEU A 115 -12.79 -11.29 1.70
N ASP A 116 -12.21 -11.58 0.53
CA ASP A 116 -11.27 -12.69 0.36
C ASP A 116 -9.99 -12.55 1.22
N LEU A 117 -9.60 -11.33 1.60
CA LEU A 117 -8.41 -11.09 2.43
C LEU A 117 -8.62 -11.51 3.89
N GLU A 118 -9.84 -11.43 4.41
CA GLU A 118 -10.14 -11.71 5.81
C GLU A 118 -9.64 -13.10 6.29
N PRO A 119 -9.93 -14.22 5.61
CA PRO A 119 -9.40 -15.53 5.98
C PRO A 119 -7.88 -15.69 5.73
N MET A 120 -7.26 -14.78 4.98
CA MET A 120 -5.81 -14.82 4.69
C MET A 120 -4.97 -14.18 5.81
N LEU A 121 -5.60 -13.43 6.72
CA LEU A 121 -5.01 -12.85 7.92
C LEU A 121 -4.92 -13.91 9.03
N ARG A 122 -3.94 -14.81 8.91
CA ARG A 122 -3.81 -16.03 9.74
C ARG A 122 -3.31 -15.77 11.16
N GLY A 123 -2.77 -14.58 11.44
CA GLY A 123 -2.19 -14.25 12.74
C GLY A 123 -2.75 -13.00 13.37
N THR A 124 -2.28 -12.73 14.59
CA THR A 124 -2.53 -11.50 15.32
C THR A 124 -1.24 -11.16 16.10
N THR A 125 -0.81 -9.91 16.09
CA THR A 125 0.35 -9.44 16.88
C THR A 125 0.03 -9.43 18.38
N GLU A 126 1.04 -9.20 19.22
CA GLU A 126 0.87 -9.05 20.68
C GLU A 126 -0.10 -7.91 21.04
N GLU A 127 -0.10 -6.84 20.25
CA GLU A 127 -0.99 -5.68 20.37
C GLU A 127 -2.41 -5.99 19.86
N GLY A 128 -2.67 -7.21 19.37
CA GLY A 128 -3.97 -7.61 18.86
C GLY A 128 -4.24 -7.14 17.42
N ILE A 129 -3.21 -6.79 16.63
CA ILE A 129 -3.38 -6.36 15.23
C ILE A 129 -3.38 -7.58 14.32
N PRO A 130 -4.38 -7.79 13.45
CA PRO A 130 -4.37 -8.89 12.49
C PRO A 130 -3.12 -8.83 11.59
N CYS A 131 -2.61 -9.97 11.12
CA CYS A 131 -1.49 -10.01 10.18
C CYS A 131 -1.60 -11.25 9.28
N LEU A 132 -0.88 -11.23 8.16
CA LEU A 132 -0.95 -12.31 7.17
C LEU A 132 -0.46 -13.65 7.73
N ASN A 133 0.55 -13.61 8.59
CA ASN A 133 1.25 -14.80 9.05
C ASN A 133 0.98 -15.10 10.53
N ALA A 134 0.89 -16.39 10.88
CA ALA A 134 0.51 -16.83 12.23
C ALA A 134 1.50 -16.37 13.33
N TRP A 135 2.73 -16.03 12.97
CA TRP A 135 3.81 -15.64 13.86
C TRP A 135 4.04 -14.11 13.94
N GLY A 136 3.14 -13.30 13.38
CA GLY A 136 3.26 -11.84 13.40
C GLY A 136 3.60 -11.23 12.04
N PHE A 137 4.04 -9.96 12.05
CA PHE A 137 4.33 -9.21 10.84
C PHE A 137 5.55 -9.75 10.08
N GLY A 138 5.44 -9.74 8.75
CA GLY A 138 6.53 -10.07 7.84
C GLY A 138 6.57 -9.16 6.61
N MET A 139 7.52 -9.44 5.71
CA MET A 139 7.61 -8.73 4.43
C MET A 139 6.39 -8.92 3.53
N ASP A 140 5.59 -9.98 3.73
CA ASP A 140 4.32 -10.14 3.02
C ASP A 140 3.35 -9.00 3.38
N ASP A 141 3.31 -8.59 4.65
CA ASP A 141 2.47 -7.48 5.12
C ASP A 141 2.96 -6.15 4.53
N VAL A 142 4.27 -5.91 4.60
CA VAL A 142 4.92 -4.72 4.01
C VAL A 142 4.57 -4.57 2.52
N SER A 143 4.50 -5.70 1.79
CA SER A 143 4.27 -5.72 0.35
C SER A 143 2.86 -5.25 -0.04
N ILE A 144 1.85 -5.53 0.78
CA ILE A 144 0.45 -5.19 0.45
C ILE A 144 -0.05 -3.94 1.17
N LEU A 145 0.46 -3.63 2.37
CA LEU A 145 -0.05 -2.54 3.21
C LEU A 145 0.04 -1.17 2.55
N CYS A 146 1.13 -0.88 1.84
CA CYS A 146 1.29 0.37 1.09
C CYS A 146 0.15 0.59 0.10
N TYR A 147 -0.28 -0.49 -0.56
CA TYR A 147 -1.37 -0.44 -1.52
C TYR A 147 -2.74 -0.36 -0.85
N MET A 148 -2.92 -1.11 0.24
CA MET A 148 -4.16 -1.08 1.03
C MET A 148 -4.42 0.30 1.63
N ARG A 149 -3.37 1.00 2.06
CA ARG A 149 -3.45 2.39 2.52
C ARG A 149 -4.00 3.30 1.42
N ASN A 150 -3.58 3.15 0.15
CA ASN A 150 -4.11 3.94 -0.94
C ASN A 150 -5.62 3.73 -1.12
N LEU A 151 -6.12 2.50 -0.98
CA LEU A 151 -7.57 2.22 -1.11
C LEU A 151 -8.41 2.93 -0.04
N THR A 152 -7.83 3.38 1.08
CA THR A 152 -8.58 4.15 2.09
C THR A 152 -9.02 5.53 1.60
N CYS A 153 -8.52 6.02 0.46
CA CYS A 153 -9.03 7.24 -0.19
C CYS A 153 -10.29 7.00 -1.04
N VAL A 154 -10.73 5.76 -1.19
CA VAL A 154 -11.90 5.40 -2.01
C VAL A 154 -13.14 5.33 -1.13
N LYS A 155 -14.07 6.26 -1.32
CA LYS A 155 -15.35 6.24 -0.60
C LYS A 155 -16.25 5.12 -1.14
N GLY A 156 -16.99 4.47 -0.25
CA GLY A 156 -18.00 3.46 -0.61
C GLY A 156 -17.51 2.02 -0.60
N LEU A 157 -16.22 1.76 -0.34
CA LEU A 157 -15.72 0.41 -0.12
C LEU A 157 -16.26 -0.20 1.18
N SER A 158 -16.69 -1.45 1.10
CA SER A 158 -17.09 -2.28 2.23
C SER A 158 -15.86 -2.98 2.81
N TRP A 159 -15.34 -2.45 3.91
CA TRP A 159 -14.19 -3.02 4.62
C TRP A 159 -14.64 -4.03 5.68
N PRO A 160 -14.33 -5.34 5.55
CA PRO A 160 -14.51 -6.29 6.64
C PRO A 160 -13.79 -5.80 7.90
N ALA A 161 -14.38 -6.00 9.08
CA ALA A 161 -13.88 -5.41 10.33
C ALA A 161 -12.42 -5.81 10.62
N ARG A 162 -12.07 -7.08 10.38
CA ARG A 162 -10.70 -7.59 10.57
C ARG A 162 -9.71 -6.96 9.58
N VAL A 163 -10.12 -6.75 8.33
CA VAL A 163 -9.30 -6.11 7.29
C VAL A 163 -9.13 -4.61 7.58
N ARG A 164 -10.18 -3.93 8.05
CA ARG A 164 -10.08 -2.53 8.47
C ARG A 164 -9.09 -2.39 9.63
N ALA A 165 -9.21 -3.24 10.65
CA ALA A 165 -8.29 -3.25 11.79
C ALA A 165 -6.85 -3.51 11.36
N TYR A 166 -6.63 -4.43 10.41
CA TYR A 166 -5.32 -4.68 9.82
C TYR A 166 -4.72 -3.40 9.22
N VAL A 167 -5.45 -2.69 8.36
CA VAL A 167 -4.91 -1.51 7.67
C VAL A 167 -4.73 -0.32 8.62
N GLU A 168 -5.80 0.05 9.34
CA GLU A 168 -5.82 1.28 10.14
C GLU A 168 -4.88 1.18 11.34
N ARG A 169 -4.87 0.06 12.05
CA ARG A 169 -4.02 -0.10 13.23
C ARG A 169 -2.55 -0.30 12.86
N THR A 170 -2.25 -1.02 11.78
CA THR A 170 -0.86 -1.15 11.32
C THR A 170 -0.30 0.20 10.85
N CYS A 171 -1.11 1.00 10.14
CA CYS A 171 -0.68 2.36 9.79
C CYS A 171 -0.43 3.21 11.03
N ALA A 172 -1.33 3.18 12.01
CA ALA A 172 -1.17 3.93 13.26
C ALA A 172 0.09 3.51 14.04
N GLU A 173 0.35 2.20 14.16
CA GLU A 173 1.55 1.66 14.80
C GLU A 173 2.85 2.11 14.09
N ALA A 174 2.80 2.20 12.76
CA ALA A 174 3.90 2.72 11.95
C ALA A 174 4.00 4.25 11.93
N GLY A 175 3.18 4.98 12.69
CA GLY A 175 3.15 6.44 12.72
C GLY A 175 2.61 7.09 11.45
N MET A 176 1.84 6.35 10.65
CA MET A 176 1.25 6.80 9.39
C MET A 176 -0.26 7.02 9.53
N SER A 177 -0.78 8.11 8.96
CA SER A 177 -2.21 8.29 8.81
C SER A 177 -2.74 7.53 7.58
N VAL A 178 -3.95 6.98 7.67
CA VAL A 178 -4.72 6.56 6.48
C VAL A 178 -5.32 7.78 5.76
N TYR A 179 -6.05 7.53 4.68
CA TYR A 179 -6.63 8.56 3.82
C TYR A 179 -8.15 8.69 3.95
N SER A 180 -8.79 7.94 4.86
CA SER A 180 -10.24 7.90 5.04
C SER A 180 -10.88 9.29 5.23
N GLN A 181 -10.18 10.24 5.88
CA GLN A 181 -10.65 11.62 6.06
C GLN A 181 -10.74 12.43 4.75
N TYR A 182 -10.07 11.98 3.69
CA TYR A 182 -10.06 12.61 2.37
C TYR A 182 -10.79 11.77 1.32
N ALA A 183 -11.48 10.71 1.74
CA ALA A 183 -12.08 9.75 0.80
C ALA A 183 -13.18 10.42 -0.04
N CYS A 184 -13.10 10.22 -1.36
CA CYS A 184 -14.08 10.71 -2.32
C CYS A 184 -14.59 9.61 -3.25
#